data_AF-A0A937I5S6-F1
#
_entry.id   AF-A0A937I5S6-F1
#
_cell.length_a   1.000
_cell.length_b   1.000
_cell.length_c   1.000
_cell.angle_alpha   90.00
_cell.angle_beta   90.00
_cell.angle_gamma   90.00
#
_symmetry.space_group_name_H-M   'P 1'
#
loop_
_entity.id
_entity.type
_entity.pdbx_description
1 polymer ?
#
loop_
_entity_poly.entity_id
_entity_poly.type
_entity_poly.pdbx_seq_one_letter_code
_entity_poly.pdbx_strand_id
1 'polypeptide(L)'
;MIPTATIECGGSQDAESNLMAVDGLIKYLTYEDVLSNEHTDMSLEFFQNSMQLELLESSDIAYGDHSQMECGATRLPDIENHNFGYVDSGDRLGFIAGILSENLKVSDPNGNEAINDYLEVREGVLFPKRRLKVFMVITNPEIARKDCLPYLPLAD
;
A
#
# COMPACT_ATOMS: atom_id res chain seq x y z
N MET A 1 4.34 24.49 17.10
CA MET A 1 3.89 23.48 16.11
C MET A 1 2.38 23.63 15.99
N ILE A 2 1.83 23.74 14.79
CA ILE A 2 0.39 23.77 14.56
C ILE A 2 -0.04 22.31 14.32
N PRO A 3 -1.08 21.78 14.99
CA PRO A 3 -1.58 20.45 14.68
C PRO A 3 -1.94 20.41 13.19
N THR A 4 -1.33 19.47 12.47
CA THR A 4 -1.55 19.26 11.04
C THR A 4 -2.06 17.84 10.88
N ALA A 5 -3.17 17.68 10.17
CA ALA A 5 -3.72 16.39 9.82
C ALA A 5 -3.88 16.28 8.30
N THR A 6 -3.61 15.10 7.77
CA THR A 6 -3.98 14.70 6.41
C THR A 6 -5.15 13.73 6.53
N ILE A 7 -6.24 14.00 5.81
CA ILE A 7 -7.41 13.13 5.75
C ILE A 7 -7.38 12.42 4.41
N GLU A 8 -7.20 11.11 4.44
CA GLU A 8 -7.27 10.25 3.25
C GLU A 8 -8.62 9.55 3.23
N CYS A 9 -9.32 9.70 2.11
CA CYS A 9 -10.73 9.32 2.00
C CYS A 9 -11.01 8.38 0.82
N GLY A 10 -9.99 7.97 0.06
CA GLY A 10 -10.10 7.08 -1.10
C GLY A 10 -10.10 7.81 -2.45
N GLY A 11 -10.73 7.22 -3.46
CA GLY A 11 -10.66 7.66 -4.85
C GLY A 11 -11.49 8.92 -5.15
N SER A 12 -10.99 9.80 -6.02
CA SER A 12 -11.65 11.07 -6.36
C SER A 12 -12.99 10.93 -7.10
N GLN A 13 -13.29 9.75 -7.64
CA GLN A 13 -14.54 9.44 -8.35
C GLN A 13 -15.52 8.63 -7.49
N ASP A 14 -15.17 8.31 -6.25
CA ASP A 14 -16.01 7.54 -5.35
C ASP A 14 -16.86 8.48 -4.47
N ALA A 15 -18.18 8.27 -4.50
CA ALA A 15 -19.12 9.04 -3.70
C ALA A 15 -18.96 8.80 -2.20
N GLU A 16 -18.61 7.57 -1.80
CA GLU A 16 -18.33 7.23 -0.40
C GLU A 16 -17.07 7.94 0.08
N SER A 17 -16.04 8.02 -0.78
CA SER A 17 -14.85 8.83 -0.50
C SER A 17 -15.15 10.29 -0.24
N ASN A 18 -16.08 10.89 -1.00
CA ASN A 18 -16.48 12.27 -0.77
C ASN A 18 -17.21 12.45 0.58
N LEU A 19 -18.09 11.52 0.95
CA LEU A 19 -18.75 11.54 2.26
C LEU A 19 -17.75 11.45 3.40
N MET A 20 -16.76 10.56 3.26
CA MET A 20 -15.70 10.36 4.25
C MET A 20 -14.80 11.59 4.41
N ALA A 21 -14.46 12.27 3.30
CA ALA A 21 -13.70 13.52 3.34
C ALA A 21 -14.42 14.61 4.13
N VAL A 22 -15.72 14.77 3.88
CA VAL A 22 -16.56 15.77 4.57
C VAL A 22 -16.71 15.43 6.05
N ASP A 23 -16.99 14.16 6.37
CA ASP A 23 -17.11 13.71 7.76
C ASP A 23 -15.80 13.91 8.55
N GLY A 24 -14.65 13.54 7.97
CA GLY A 24 -13.33 13.77 8.57
C GLY A 24 -13.04 15.25 8.80
N LEU A 25 -13.37 16.12 7.83
CA LEU A 25 -13.18 17.56 7.96
C LEU A 25 -14.07 18.15 9.05
N ILE A 26 -15.34 17.75 9.11
CA ILE A 26 -16.27 18.19 10.15
C ILE A 26 -15.74 17.80 11.52
N LYS A 27 -15.29 16.54 11.71
CA LYS A 27 -14.71 16.09 12.97
C LYS A 27 -13.48 16.90 13.37
N TYR A 28 -12.56 17.14 12.44
CA TYR A 28 -11.35 17.94 12.70
C TYR A 28 -11.66 19.38 13.13
N LEU A 29 -12.72 19.98 12.57
CA LEU A 29 -13.11 21.36 12.88
C LEU A 29 -13.99 21.51 14.12
N THR A 30 -14.72 20.45 14.50
CA THR A 30 -15.76 20.54 15.54
C THR A 30 -15.39 19.86 16.85
N TYR A 31 -14.45 18.93 16.84
CA TYR A 31 -13.97 18.30 18.08
C TYR A 31 -13.16 19.29 18.90
N GLU A 32 -13.47 19.35 20.20
CA GLU A 32 -12.76 20.22 21.14
C GLU A 32 -11.31 19.77 21.32
N ASP A 33 -11.07 18.46 21.33
CA ASP A 33 -9.75 17.85 21.28
C ASP A 33 -9.74 16.68 20.28
N VAL A 34 -9.31 16.98 19.05
CA VAL A 34 -9.17 16.00 17.96
C VAL A 34 -8.10 14.93 18.24
N LEU A 35 -7.21 15.15 19.21
CA LEU A 35 -6.18 14.19 19.60
C LEU A 35 -6.63 13.32 20.79
N SER A 36 -7.81 13.57 21.34
CA SER A 36 -8.35 12.76 22.44
C SER A 36 -8.84 11.40 21.93
N ASN A 37 -8.64 10.38 22.75
CA ASN A 37 -9.17 9.03 22.51
C ASN A 37 -10.67 8.90 22.90
N GLU A 38 -11.32 9.98 23.31
CA GLU A 38 -12.71 9.97 23.80
C GLU A 38 -13.72 9.90 22.65
N HIS A 39 -13.31 10.25 21.44
CA HIS A 39 -14.18 10.34 20.27
C HIS A 39 -14.14 9.10 19.35
N THR A 40 -13.47 8.03 19.76
CA THR A 40 -13.25 6.84 18.93
C THR A 40 -13.90 5.58 19.51
N ASP A 41 -14.96 5.09 18.85
CA ASP A 41 -15.46 3.72 19.00
C ASP A 41 -14.59 2.68 18.25
N MET A 42 -13.69 3.16 17.38
CA MET A 42 -12.76 2.33 16.60
C MET A 42 -11.46 2.10 17.34
N SER A 43 -10.97 0.85 17.33
CA SER A 43 -9.60 0.53 17.72
C SER A 43 -8.63 1.26 16.78
N LEU A 44 -8.02 2.34 17.27
CA LEU A 44 -6.91 3.00 16.59
C LEU A 44 -5.77 1.99 16.44
N GLU A 45 -5.45 1.64 15.20
CA GLU A 45 -4.32 0.78 14.89
C GLU A 45 -3.13 1.66 14.49
N PHE A 46 -2.09 1.63 15.30
CA PHE A 46 -0.88 2.41 15.06
C PHE A 46 0.10 1.58 14.26
N PHE A 47 0.44 2.05 13.07
CA PHE A 47 1.49 1.47 12.24
C PHE A 47 2.81 2.17 12.52
N GLN A 48 3.71 1.48 13.21
CA GLN A 48 5.10 1.91 13.35
C GLN A 48 5.97 1.09 12.40
N ASN A 49 7.09 1.66 11.96
CA ASN A 49 8.12 0.93 11.19
C ASN A 49 7.63 0.38 9.83
N SER A 50 6.89 1.19 9.07
CA SER A 50 6.45 0.81 7.74
C SER A 50 7.59 0.62 6.76
N MET A 51 7.57 -0.48 6.01
CA MET A 51 8.45 -0.64 4.87
C MET A 51 7.84 0.00 3.64
N GLN A 52 8.73 0.42 2.74
CA GLN A 52 8.39 1.10 1.53
C GLN A 52 8.66 0.18 0.34
N LEU A 53 7.63 -0.31 -0.36
CA LEU A 53 7.78 -1.01 -1.63
C LEU A 53 7.74 0.02 -2.76
N GLU A 54 8.75 0.00 -3.61
CA GLU A 54 8.92 0.94 -4.72
C GLU A 54 9.12 0.15 -6.03
N LEU A 55 8.54 0.64 -7.11
CA LEU A 55 8.92 0.25 -8.46
C LEU A 55 10.22 0.98 -8.82
N LEU A 56 11.21 0.25 -9.34
CA LEU A 56 12.45 0.87 -9.79
C LEU A 56 12.24 1.70 -11.05
N GLU A 57 12.94 2.82 -11.19
CA GLU A 57 12.81 3.74 -12.34
C GLU A 57 13.04 3.07 -13.70
N SER A 58 13.84 1.99 -13.72
CA SER A 58 14.11 1.18 -14.91
C SER A 58 12.97 0.24 -15.30
N SER A 59 11.89 0.19 -14.52
CA SER A 59 10.84 -0.82 -14.62
C SER A 59 9.49 -0.20 -14.97
N ASP A 60 8.71 -0.94 -15.76
CA ASP A 60 7.37 -0.56 -16.13
C ASP A 60 6.32 -1.25 -15.25
N ILE A 61 5.12 -0.67 -15.23
CA ILE A 61 3.96 -1.21 -14.51
C ILE A 61 2.76 -1.32 -15.42
N ALA A 62 2.06 -2.44 -15.32
CA ALA A 62 0.76 -2.66 -15.95
C ALA A 62 -0.21 -3.28 -14.94
N TYR A 63 -1.47 -3.40 -15.35
CA TYR A 63 -2.53 -4.03 -14.58
C TYR A 63 -3.18 -5.13 -15.41
N GLY A 64 -3.37 -6.30 -14.81
CA GLY A 64 -3.90 -7.46 -15.52
C GLY A 64 -3.94 -8.72 -14.66
N ASP A 65 -4.69 -9.71 -15.12
CA ASP A 65 -4.82 -11.03 -14.50
C ASP A 65 -3.71 -12.02 -14.91
N HIS A 66 -2.77 -11.58 -15.76
CA HIS A 66 -1.58 -12.29 -16.20
C HIS A 66 -0.46 -11.30 -16.52
N SER A 67 0.80 -11.76 -16.61
CA SER A 67 1.93 -10.91 -17.01
C SER A 67 1.67 -10.23 -18.34
N GLN A 68 1.71 -8.89 -18.36
CA GLN A 68 1.42 -8.07 -19.54
C GLN A 68 2.68 -7.65 -20.32
N MET A 69 3.88 -7.95 -19.80
CA MET A 69 5.12 -7.38 -20.30
C MET A 69 6.30 -8.35 -20.21
N GLU A 70 7.34 -8.05 -20.99
CA GLU A 70 8.59 -8.81 -21.00
C GLU A 70 9.56 -8.39 -19.88
N CYS A 71 9.43 -7.17 -19.36
CA CYS A 71 10.20 -6.63 -18.24
C CYS A 71 9.33 -5.65 -17.46
N GLY A 72 9.27 -5.75 -16.13
CA GLY A 72 8.45 -4.92 -15.26
C GLY A 72 7.51 -5.70 -14.35
N ALA A 73 6.61 -4.98 -13.68
CA ALA A 73 5.61 -5.51 -12.77
C ALA A 73 4.20 -5.42 -13.36
N THR A 74 3.42 -6.49 -13.26
CA THR A 74 1.97 -6.44 -13.52
C THR A 74 1.22 -6.60 -12.21
N ARG A 75 0.38 -5.64 -11.84
CA ARG A 75 -0.46 -5.72 -10.64
C ARG A 75 -1.83 -6.30 -10.97
N LEU A 76 -2.44 -6.95 -9.99
CA LEU A 76 -3.83 -7.37 -10.13
C LEU A 76 -4.75 -6.12 -10.22
N PRO A 77 -5.79 -6.12 -11.07
CA PRO A 77 -6.69 -4.98 -11.21
C PRO A 77 -7.40 -4.59 -9.91
N ASP A 78 -7.63 -5.58 -9.04
CA ASP A 78 -8.38 -5.49 -7.79
C ASP A 78 -7.48 -5.47 -6.55
N ILE A 79 -6.19 -5.19 -6.72
CA ILE A 79 -5.20 -5.17 -5.64
C ILE A 79 -5.55 -4.19 -4.50
N GLU A 80 -6.34 -3.15 -4.78
CA GLU A 80 -6.84 -2.19 -3.79
C GLU A 80 -7.80 -2.82 -2.77
N ASN A 81 -8.43 -3.95 -3.08
CA ASN A 81 -9.26 -4.68 -2.12
C ASN A 81 -8.46 -5.19 -0.91
N HIS A 82 -7.13 -5.24 -1.03
CA HIS A 82 -6.24 -5.62 0.07
C HIS A 82 -5.86 -4.46 0.99
N ASN A 83 -6.28 -3.20 0.71
CA ASN A 83 -5.87 -1.99 1.46
C ASN A 83 -6.23 -1.97 2.95
N PHE A 84 -7.15 -2.83 3.38
CA PHE A 84 -7.57 -2.93 4.77
C PHE A 84 -7.41 -4.35 5.33
N GLY A 85 -6.74 -5.22 4.57
CA GLY A 85 -6.59 -6.64 4.86
C GLY A 85 -5.15 -7.05 5.11
N TYR A 86 -5.00 -8.30 5.53
CA TYR A 86 -3.72 -8.99 5.51
C TYR A 86 -3.60 -9.81 4.23
N VAL A 87 -2.39 -9.90 3.71
CA VAL A 87 -2.01 -10.86 2.67
C VAL A 87 -1.04 -11.86 3.25
N ASP A 88 -1.26 -13.14 2.97
CA ASP A 88 -0.45 -14.26 3.42
C ASP A 88 0.31 -14.89 2.24
N SER A 89 1.20 -15.84 2.51
CA SER A 89 2.09 -16.41 1.49
C SER A 89 1.42 -17.23 0.38
N GLY A 90 0.10 -17.39 0.45
CA GLY A 90 -0.75 -17.93 -0.61
C GLY A 90 -1.42 -16.87 -1.49
N ASP A 91 -1.42 -15.61 -1.06
CA ASP A 91 -2.09 -14.52 -1.78
C ASP A 91 -1.21 -13.97 -2.90
N ARG A 92 -1.81 -13.84 -4.08
CA ARG A 92 -1.14 -13.29 -5.25
C ARG A 92 -1.20 -11.77 -5.19
N LEU A 93 -0.06 -11.11 -5.33
CA LEU A 93 0.03 -9.65 -5.38
C LEU A 93 0.12 -9.12 -6.81
N GLY A 94 0.49 -9.98 -7.76
CA GLY A 94 0.69 -9.63 -9.16
C GLY A 94 1.70 -10.57 -9.82
N PHE A 95 2.40 -10.05 -10.82
CA PHE A 95 3.38 -10.75 -11.63
C PHE A 95 4.64 -9.89 -11.78
N ILE A 96 5.78 -10.56 -11.88
CA ILE A 96 7.07 -9.93 -12.17
C ILE A 96 7.65 -10.61 -13.39
N ALA A 97 7.99 -9.80 -14.39
CA ALA A 97 8.75 -10.23 -15.54
C ALA A 97 10.25 -10.05 -15.24
N GLY A 98 11.00 -11.15 -15.22
CA GLY A 98 12.44 -11.15 -14.93
C GLY A 98 12.76 -11.29 -13.43
N ILE A 99 13.80 -10.58 -12.97
CA ILE A 99 14.35 -10.70 -11.62
C ILE A 99 13.64 -9.72 -10.68
N LEU A 100 13.20 -10.20 -9.51
CA LEU A 100 12.46 -9.40 -8.52
C LEU A 100 13.17 -8.09 -8.14
N SER A 101 14.44 -8.16 -7.75
CA SER A 101 15.23 -7.01 -7.32
C SER A 101 15.64 -6.05 -8.44
N GLU A 102 15.40 -6.41 -9.70
CA GLU A 102 15.58 -5.50 -10.84
C GLU A 102 14.31 -4.69 -11.13
N ASN A 103 13.18 -5.12 -10.54
CA ASN A 103 11.87 -4.51 -10.74
C ASN A 103 11.37 -3.74 -9.52
N LEU A 104 11.58 -4.30 -8.33
CA LEU A 104 11.02 -3.82 -7.08
C LEU A 104 12.10 -3.68 -6.01
N LYS A 105 11.92 -2.68 -5.16
CA LYS A 105 12.74 -2.45 -3.97
C LYS A 105 11.85 -2.36 -2.74
N VAL A 106 12.22 -3.05 -1.67
CA VAL A 106 11.63 -2.84 -0.34
C VAL A 106 12.68 -2.21 0.56
N SER A 107 12.39 -1.05 1.10
CA SER A 107 13.23 -0.37 2.08
C SER A 107 12.63 -0.50 3.48
N ASP A 108 13.44 -0.90 4.46
CA ASP A 108 13.06 -0.85 5.88
C ASP A 108 13.04 0.60 6.42
N PRO A 109 12.55 0.84 7.65
CA PRO A 109 12.53 2.18 8.24
C PRO A 109 13.92 2.83 8.43
N ASN A 110 14.99 2.05 8.36
CA ASN A 110 16.37 2.53 8.42
C ASN A 110 16.97 2.74 7.01
N GLY A 111 16.21 2.46 5.94
CA GLY A 111 16.63 2.57 4.54
C GLY A 111 17.37 1.34 4.00
N ASN A 112 17.40 0.22 4.72
CA ASN A 112 18.05 -1.01 4.24
C ASN A 112 17.14 -1.76 3.27
N GLU A 113 17.74 -2.35 2.24
CA GLU A 113 17.02 -3.17 1.27
C GLU A 113 16.64 -4.54 1.84
N ALA A 114 15.36 -4.88 1.76
CA ALA A 114 14.80 -6.09 2.35
C ALA A 114 13.89 -6.90 1.39
N ILE A 115 13.91 -6.60 0.09
CA ILE A 115 12.98 -7.18 -0.90
C ILE A 115 12.88 -8.72 -0.82
N ASN A 116 14.01 -9.40 -0.74
CA ASN A 116 14.09 -10.87 -0.73
C ASN A 116 13.63 -11.50 0.59
N ASP A 117 13.50 -10.73 1.66
CA ASP A 117 13.00 -11.21 2.96
C ASP A 117 11.47 -11.19 3.01
N TYR A 118 10.84 -10.32 2.21
CA TYR A 118 9.40 -10.07 2.26
C TYR A 118 8.63 -10.55 1.05
N LEU A 119 9.25 -10.54 -0.14
CA LEU A 119 8.60 -10.91 -1.39
C LEU A 119 9.38 -12.02 -2.09
N GLU A 120 8.66 -12.83 -2.84
CA GLU A 120 9.23 -13.85 -3.71
C GLU A 120 8.43 -13.97 -5.01
N VAL A 121 9.11 -14.46 -6.05
CA VAL A 121 8.49 -14.75 -7.33
C VAL A 121 8.49 -16.25 -7.54
N ARG A 122 7.29 -16.83 -7.70
CA ARG A 122 7.09 -18.25 -8.00
C ARG A 122 6.44 -18.35 -9.38
N GLU A 123 7.16 -18.91 -10.35
CA GLU A 123 6.68 -19.03 -11.74
C GLU A 123 6.20 -17.69 -12.35
N GLY A 124 6.90 -16.59 -12.06
CA GLY A 124 6.54 -15.24 -12.54
C GLY A 124 5.44 -14.55 -11.74
N VAL A 125 4.86 -15.20 -10.73
CA VAL A 125 3.82 -14.63 -9.86
C VAL A 125 4.45 -14.11 -8.56
N LEU A 126 4.09 -12.89 -8.17
CA LEU A 126 4.57 -12.23 -6.96
C LEU A 126 3.75 -12.66 -5.74
N PHE A 127 4.43 -13.18 -4.72
CA PHE A 127 3.86 -13.60 -3.46
C PHE A 127 4.59 -12.92 -2.28
N PRO A 128 3.90 -12.70 -1.16
CA PRO A 128 4.57 -12.35 0.08
C PRO A 128 5.18 -13.63 0.71
N LYS A 129 6.31 -13.48 1.38
CA LYS A 129 6.97 -14.58 2.12
C LYS A 129 6.41 -14.75 3.54
N ARG A 130 5.70 -13.73 4.02
CA ARG A 130 5.20 -13.60 5.40
C ARG A 130 3.87 -12.86 5.35
N ARG A 131 3.12 -12.87 6.45
CA ARG A 131 1.89 -12.08 6.54
C ARG A 131 2.22 -10.59 6.51
N LEU A 132 1.67 -9.87 5.55
CA LEU A 132 1.85 -8.42 5.40
C LEU A 132 0.51 -7.72 5.54
N LYS A 133 0.53 -6.53 6.11
CA LYS A 133 -0.59 -5.61 5.99
C LYS A 133 -0.31 -4.65 4.84
N VAL A 134 -1.25 -4.61 3.90
CA VAL A 134 -1.16 -3.78 2.71
C VAL A 134 -2.13 -2.63 2.90
N PHE A 135 -1.66 -1.41 2.68
CA PHE A 135 -2.50 -0.22 2.74
C PHE A 135 -2.01 0.77 1.69
N MET A 136 -2.85 1.73 1.29
CA MET A 136 -2.49 2.78 0.34
C MET A 136 -2.01 2.27 -1.03
N VAL A 137 -2.58 1.17 -1.50
CA VAL A 137 -2.39 0.69 -2.86
C VAL A 137 -3.16 1.55 -3.84
N ILE A 138 -2.42 2.09 -4.81
CA ILE A 138 -2.94 2.95 -5.87
C ILE A 138 -3.14 2.13 -7.16
N THR A 139 -4.31 2.29 -7.77
CA THR A 139 -4.71 1.64 -9.03
C THR A 139 -4.47 2.50 -10.27
N ASN A 140 -4.19 3.80 -10.11
CA ASN A 140 -3.81 4.67 -11.22
C ASN A 140 -2.35 4.39 -11.66
N PRO A 141 -2.11 3.91 -12.90
CA PRO A 141 -0.76 3.54 -13.36
C PRO A 141 0.24 4.70 -13.37
N GLU A 142 -0.20 5.91 -13.73
CA GLU A 142 0.68 7.08 -13.79
C GLU A 142 1.18 7.51 -12.40
N ILE A 143 0.36 7.25 -11.38
CA ILE A 143 0.70 7.52 -9.99
C ILE A 143 1.50 6.34 -9.42
N ALA A 144 1.08 5.10 -9.67
CA ALA A 144 1.74 3.90 -9.17
C ALA A 144 3.18 3.70 -9.68
N ARG A 145 3.56 4.33 -10.81
CA ARG A 145 4.97 4.38 -11.27
C ARG A 145 5.88 5.19 -10.36
N LYS A 146 5.32 6.17 -9.65
CA LYS A 146 6.06 7.14 -8.84
C LYS A 146 5.79 6.99 -7.35
N ASP A 147 4.69 6.35 -7.00
CA ASP A 147 4.28 6.18 -5.62
C ASP A 147 4.83 4.92 -4.99
N CYS A 148 5.14 5.09 -3.72
CA CYS A 148 5.58 4.04 -2.84
C CYS A 148 4.37 3.36 -2.26
N LEU A 149 4.37 2.04 -2.28
CA LEU A 149 3.32 1.23 -1.70
C LEU A 149 3.78 0.85 -0.30
N PRO A 150 3.10 1.29 0.76
CA PRO A 150 3.54 0.90 2.08
C PRO A 150 3.10 -0.54 2.36
N TYR A 151 4.10 -1.39 2.65
CA TYR A 151 3.90 -2.74 3.17
C TYR A 151 4.47 -2.77 4.57
N LEU A 152 3.73 -3.29 5.55
CA LEU A 152 4.25 -3.42 6.91
C LEU A 152 4.80 -4.82 7.15
N PRO A 153 5.96 -4.96 7.83
CA PRO A 153 6.28 -6.19 8.52
C PRO A 153 5.36 -6.36 9.72
N LEU A 154 5.01 -7.63 9.95
CA LEU A 154 4.16 -8.22 10.99
C LEU A 154 3.81 -7.35 12.22
N ALA A 155 2.51 -7.32 12.50
CA ALA A 155 2.02 -7.38 13.87
C ALA A 155 2.52 -8.69 14.52
N ASP A 156 3.08 -8.59 15.72
CA ASP A 156 3.44 -9.74 16.58
C ASP A 156 2.23 -10.66 16.86
#